data_AF-A0A437JK23-F1
#
_entry.id   AF-A0A437JK23-F1
#
_cell.length_a   1.000
_cell.length_b   1.000
_cell.length_c   1.000
_cell.angle_alpha   90.00
_cell.angle_beta   90.00
_cell.angle_gamma   90.00
#
_symmetry.space_group_name_H-M   'P 1'
#
loop_
_entity.id
_entity.type
_entity.pdbx_description
1 polymer ?
#
loop_
_entity_poly.entity_id
_entity_poly.type
_entity_poly.pdbx_seq_one_letter_code
_entity_poly.pdbx_strand_id
1 'polypeptide(L)'
;MTDLTNQLTAKRQQILDLLAQEEYPTDQFSIHWQDFHVLLVQLCENPQQTPDLQSILADNLQWVSLITEQVTSERSTVAARMLQLRKGKKAHQSYGDNN
;
A
#
# COMPACT_ATOMS: atom_id res chain seq x y z
N MET A 1 6.46 4.51 -26.77
CA MET A 1 7.69 4.55 -25.95
C MET A 1 7.46 5.16 -24.57
N THR A 2 6.73 6.28 -24.44
CA THR A 2 6.41 6.93 -23.15
C THR A 2 5.22 6.35 -22.38
N ASP A 3 4.45 5.45 -22.99
CA ASP A 3 3.14 5.07 -22.48
C ASP A 3 3.20 4.25 -21.18
N LEU A 4 4.01 3.17 -21.12
CA LEU A 4 4.10 2.33 -19.91
C LEU A 4 4.69 3.07 -18.70
N THR A 5 5.75 3.85 -18.89
CA THR A 5 6.36 4.64 -17.80
C THR A 5 5.39 5.73 -17.30
N ASN A 6 4.63 6.35 -18.20
CA ASN A 6 3.58 7.30 -17.83
C ASN A 6 2.44 6.61 -17.08
N GLN A 7 2.01 5.42 -17.54
CA GLN A 7 1.00 4.62 -16.86
C GLN A 7 1.46 4.20 -15.47
N LEU A 8 2.72 3.77 -15.29
CA LEU A 8 3.30 3.48 -13.98
C LEU A 8 3.25 4.70 -13.06
N THR A 9 3.68 5.86 -13.57
CA THR A 9 3.68 7.11 -12.80
C THR A 9 2.26 7.52 -12.39
N ALA A 10 1.32 7.45 -13.33
CA ALA A 10 -0.09 7.71 -13.05
C ALA A 10 -0.65 6.71 -12.01
N LYS A 11 -0.24 5.45 -12.09
CA LYS A 11 -0.71 4.40 -11.17
C LYS A 11 -0.14 4.57 -9.77
N ARG A 12 1.12 4.98 -9.64
CA ARG A 12 1.69 5.43 -8.36
C ARG A 12 0.90 6.59 -7.78
N GLN A 13 0.55 7.58 -8.58
CA GLN A 13 -0.23 8.73 -8.10
C GLN A 13 -1.61 8.28 -7.59
N GLN A 14 -2.31 7.41 -8.32
CA GLN A 14 -3.59 6.85 -7.85
C GLN A 14 -3.46 6.11 -6.51
N ILE A 15 -2.36 5.38 -6.31
CA ILE A 15 -2.08 4.71 -5.03
C ILE A 15 -1.83 5.74 -3.92
N LEU A 16 -1.05 6.78 -4.19
CA LEU A 16 -0.78 7.85 -3.22
C LEU A 16 -2.05 8.62 -2.85
N ASP A 17 -2.89 8.96 -3.84
CA ASP A 17 -4.16 9.65 -3.63
C ASP A 17 -5.13 8.80 -2.78
N LEU A 18 -5.09 7.48 -2.96
CA LEU A 18 -5.87 6.55 -2.14
C LEU A 18 -5.34 6.49 -0.71
N LEU A 19 -4.03 6.34 -0.53
CA LEU A 19 -3.39 6.28 0.79
C LEU A 19 -3.45 7.60 1.57
N ALA A 20 -3.67 8.72 0.89
CA ALA A 20 -3.86 10.02 1.54
C ALA A 20 -5.24 10.14 2.23
N GLN A 21 -6.18 9.23 1.95
CA GLN A 21 -7.49 9.21 2.59
C GLN A 21 -7.37 8.58 3.99
N GLU A 22 -8.02 9.18 4.98
CA GLU A 22 -8.01 8.69 6.37
C GLU A 22 -8.58 7.27 6.48
N GLU A 23 -9.62 6.98 5.68
CA GLU A 23 -10.23 5.67 5.54
C GLU A 23 -10.29 5.31 4.05
N TYR A 24 -9.37 4.46 3.60
CA TYR A 24 -9.37 3.98 2.22
C TYR A 24 -9.87 2.53 2.11
N PRO A 25 -10.59 2.18 1.03
CA PRO A 25 -10.98 0.82 0.75
C PRO A 25 -9.76 -0.05 0.39
N THR A 26 -9.46 -1.05 1.24
CA THR A 26 -8.33 -1.97 1.05
C THR A 26 -8.43 -2.80 -0.23
N ASP A 27 -9.65 -3.08 -0.69
CA ASP A 27 -9.89 -3.83 -1.93
C ASP A 27 -9.48 -3.00 -3.15
N GLN A 28 -9.79 -1.69 -3.15
CA GLN A 28 -9.37 -0.78 -4.21
C GLN A 28 -7.86 -0.59 -4.22
N PHE A 29 -7.24 -0.49 -3.03
CA PHE A 29 -5.78 -0.45 -2.91
C PHE A 29 -5.15 -1.70 -3.53
N SER A 30 -5.69 -2.88 -3.19
CA SER A 30 -5.20 -4.16 -3.72
C SER A 30 -5.30 -4.25 -5.24
N ILE A 31 -6.39 -3.74 -5.83
CA ILE A 31 -6.56 -3.65 -7.29
C ILE A 31 -5.49 -2.75 -7.89
N HIS A 32 -5.31 -1.53 -7.36
CA HIS A 32 -4.32 -0.60 -7.89
C HIS A 32 -2.88 -1.12 -7.75
N TRP A 33 -2.59 -1.82 -6.65
CA TRP A 33 -1.30 -2.47 -6.42
C TRP A 33 -1.03 -3.58 -7.43
N GLN A 34 -2.04 -4.41 -7.72
CA GLN A 34 -1.92 -5.47 -8.73
C GLN A 34 -1.74 -4.90 -10.14
N ASP A 35 -2.50 -3.87 -10.50
CA ASP A 35 -2.35 -3.18 -11.80
C ASP A 35 -0.93 -2.61 -11.95
N PHE A 36 -0.41 -1.97 -10.90
CA PHE A 36 0.96 -1.44 -10.86
C PHE A 36 2.00 -2.55 -11.06
N HIS A 37 1.82 -3.70 -10.41
CA HIS A 37 2.69 -4.86 -10.59
C HIS A 37 2.68 -5.37 -12.03
N VAL A 38 1.50 -5.48 -12.67
CA VAL A 38 1.38 -5.90 -14.06
C VAL A 38 2.14 -4.96 -15.00
N LEU A 39 2.02 -3.64 -14.79
CA LEU A 39 2.75 -2.65 -15.57
C LEU A 39 4.26 -2.78 -15.41
N LEU A 40 4.75 -3.05 -14.19
CA LEU A 40 6.17 -3.31 -13.92
C LEU A 40 6.68 -4.55 -14.65
N VAL A 41 5.90 -5.63 -14.65
CA VAL A 41 6.25 -6.87 -15.35
C VAL A 41 6.35 -6.63 -16.85
N GLN A 42 5.36 -5.95 -17.44
CA GLN A 42 5.37 -5.61 -18.87
C GLN A 42 6.58 -4.76 -19.28
N LEU A 43 7.02 -3.86 -18.41
CA LEU A 43 8.21 -3.03 -18.61
C LEU A 43 9.48 -3.90 -18.62
N CYS A 44 9.58 -4.90 -17.75
CA CYS A 44 10.67 -5.87 -17.70
C CYS A 44 10.69 -6.83 -18.91
N GLU A 45 9.52 -7.17 -19.47
CA GLU A 45 9.40 -8.05 -20.64
C GLU A 45 9.87 -7.38 -21.94
N ASN A 46 9.89 -6.04 -21.98
CA ASN A 46 10.26 -5.25 -23.17
C ASN A 46 11.48 -4.33 -22.92
N PRO A 47 12.65 -4.88 -22.53
CA PRO A 47 13.79 -4.08 -22.11
C PRO A 47 14.41 -3.26 -23.26
N GLN A 48 14.33 -3.77 -24.48
CA GLN A 48 14.84 -3.08 -25.67
C GLN A 48 14.01 -1.82 -26.04
N GLN A 49 12.77 -1.74 -25.56
CA GLN A 49 11.86 -0.61 -25.83
C GLN A 49 11.87 0.42 -24.70
N THR A 50 12.60 0.16 -23.62
CA THR A 50 12.64 0.98 -22.41
C THR A 50 14.06 1.45 -22.15
N PRO A 51 14.47 2.58 -22.74
CA PRO A 51 15.69 3.28 -22.32
C PRO A 51 15.66 3.51 -20.81
N ASP A 52 16.83 3.40 -20.17
CA ASP A 52 16.99 3.63 -18.73
C ASP A 52 16.18 2.70 -17.80
N LEU A 53 15.78 1.52 -18.31
CA LEU A 53 15.03 0.52 -17.55
C LEU A 53 15.61 0.27 -16.15
N GLN A 54 16.94 0.16 -16.01
CA GLN A 54 17.57 -0.06 -14.71
C GLN A 54 17.30 1.07 -13.71
N SER A 55 17.36 2.33 -14.16
CA SER A 55 17.05 3.48 -13.31
C SER A 55 15.58 3.47 -12.91
N ILE A 56 14.69 3.23 -13.89
CA ILE A 56 13.25 3.15 -13.65
C ILE A 56 12.93 2.06 -12.62
N LEU A 57 13.54 0.88 -12.73
CA LEU A 57 13.33 -0.22 -11.79
C LEU A 57 13.89 0.09 -10.40
N ALA A 58 15.05 0.73 -10.30
CA ALA A 58 15.61 1.15 -9.02
C ALA A 58 14.68 2.15 -8.30
N ASP A 59 14.16 3.15 -9.03
CA ASP A 59 13.21 4.11 -8.50
C ASP A 59 11.91 3.43 -8.04
N ASN A 60 11.43 2.43 -8.80
CA ASN A 60 10.25 1.64 -8.42
C ASN A 60 10.50 0.79 -7.18
N LEU A 61 11.67 0.18 -7.05
CA LEU A 61 12.02 -0.62 -5.88
C LEU A 61 12.05 0.24 -4.61
N GLN A 62 12.67 1.42 -4.69
CA GLN A 62 12.68 2.37 -3.58
C GLN A 62 11.26 2.81 -3.22
N TRP A 63 10.44 3.17 -4.22
CA TRP A 63 9.06 3.58 -3.98
C TRP A 63 8.20 2.47 -3.35
N VAL A 64 8.29 1.23 -3.86
CA VAL A 64 7.60 0.07 -3.29
C VAL A 64 7.98 -0.17 -1.83
N SER A 65 9.26 0.03 -1.49
CA SER A 65 9.74 -0.12 -0.11
C SER A 65 9.06 0.88 0.82
N LEU A 66 8.96 2.15 0.41
CA LEU A 66 8.29 3.19 1.18
C LEU A 66 6.80 2.89 1.39
N ILE A 67 6.09 2.48 0.34
CA ILE A 67 4.66 2.13 0.46
C ILE A 67 4.47 0.91 1.38
N THR A 68 5.34 -0.09 1.25
CA THR A 68 5.30 -1.29 2.12
C THR A 68 5.50 -0.94 3.58
N GLU A 69 6.43 -0.04 3.88
CA GLU A 69 6.66 0.47 5.23
C GLU A 69 5.44 1.20 5.78
N GLN A 70 4.83 2.09 4.99
CA GLN A 70 3.61 2.82 5.37
C GLN A 70 2.47 1.85 5.72
N VAL A 71 2.11 0.95 4.80
CA VAL A 71 1.00 0.00 5.00
C VAL A 71 1.28 -0.95 6.18
N THR A 72 2.54 -1.34 6.38
CA THR A 72 2.95 -2.16 7.53
C THR A 72 2.79 -1.42 8.86
N SER A 73 3.11 -0.12 8.88
CA SER A 73 2.92 0.75 10.05
C SER A 73 1.44 0.93 10.38
N GLU A 74 0.61 1.18 9.37
CA GLU A 74 -0.85 1.29 9.49
C GLU A 74 -1.45 0.00 10.08
N ARG A 75 -1.08 -1.16 9.53
CA ARG A 75 -1.49 -2.48 10.06
C ARG A 75 -1.11 -2.65 11.53
N SER A 76 0.11 -2.26 11.89
CA SER A 76 0.60 -2.36 13.27
C SER A 76 -0.18 -1.46 14.22
N THR A 77 -0.55 -0.27 13.77
CA THR A 77 -1.39 0.69 14.49
C THR A 77 -2.80 0.12 14.73
N VAL A 78 -3.42 -0.47 13.70
CA VAL A 78 -4.73 -1.13 13.82
C VAL A 78 -4.67 -2.28 14.82
N ALA A 79 -3.64 -3.13 14.76
CA ALA A 79 -3.46 -4.23 15.70
C ALA A 79 -3.35 -3.74 17.16
N ALA A 80 -2.60 -2.67 17.40
CA ALA A 80 -2.45 -2.06 18.73
C ALA A 80 -3.79 -1.52 19.26
N ARG A 81 -4.55 -0.81 18.41
CA ARG A 81 -5.90 -0.30 18.76
C ARG A 81 -6.86 -1.44 19.09
N MET A 82 -6.86 -2.51 18.30
CA MET A 82 -7.69 -3.70 18.55
C MET A 82 -7.36 -4.36 19.88
N LEU A 83 -6.08 -4.43 20.26
CA LEU A 83 -5.66 -4.95 21.55
C LEU A 83 -6.17 -4.07 22.72
N GLN A 84 -6.10 -2.75 22.57
CA GLN A 84 -6.63 -1.80 23.58
C GLN A 84 -8.14 -1.96 23.75
N LEU A 85 -8.90 -2.07 22.66
CA LEU A 85 -10.35 -2.29 22.71
C LEU A 85 -10.70 -3.59 23.44
N ARG A 86 -9.95 -4.69 23.19
CA ARG A 86 -10.13 -5.96 23.90
C ARG A 86 -9.87 -5.83 25.40
N LYS A 87 -8.82 -5.10 25.80
CA LYS A 87 -8.51 -4.83 27.22
C LYS A 87 -9.61 -3.98 27.88
N GLY A 88 -10.08 -2.92 27.20
CA GLY A 88 -11.15 -2.06 27.70
C GLY A 88 -12.47 -2.81 27.91
N LYS A 89 -12.84 -3.69 26.98
CA LYS A 89 -14.03 -4.56 27.12
C LYS A 89 -13.94 -5.49 28.34
N LYS A 90 -12.78 -6.11 28.58
CA LYS A 90 -12.56 -6.95 29.77
C LYS A 90 -12.67 -6.15 31.08
N ALA A 91 -12.14 -4.93 31.11
CA ALA A 91 -12.26 -4.06 32.28
C ALA A 91 -13.73 -3.72 32.57
N HIS A 92 -14.51 -3.30 31.56
CA HIS A 92 -15.93 -2.98 31.73
C HIS A 92 -16.77 -4.18 32.21
N GLN A 93 -16.53 -5.39 31.69
CA GLN A 93 -17.23 -6.60 32.13
C GLN A 93 -16.92 -6.93 33.60
N SER A 94 -15.66 -6.78 34.03
CA SER A 94 -15.25 -7.03 35.42
C SER A 94 -15.86 -6.06 36.43
N TYR A 95 -16.29 -4.87 36.02
CA TYR A 95 -17.03 -3.93 36.88
C TYR A 95 -18.55 -4.20 36.89
N GLY A 96 -19.09 -4.86 35.85
CA GLY A 96 -20.52 -5.21 35.75
C GLY A 96 -20.91 -6.44 36.58
N ASP A 97 -20.01 -7.40 36.75
CA ASP A 97 -20.26 -8.64 37.52
C ASP A 97 -20.06 -8.47 39.05
N ASN A 98 -19.60 -7.29 39.50
CA ASN A 98 -19.30 -7.01 40.91
C ASN A 98 -20.33 -6.08 41.60
N ASN A 99 -21.52 -5.87 41.02
CA ASN A 99 -22.62 -5.11 41.61
C ASN A 99 -23.88 -5.96 41.80
#